data_AF-A0A4Y2HSZ4-F1
#
_entry.id   AF-A0A4Y2HSZ4-F1
#
_cell.length_a   1.000
_cell.length_b   1.000
_cell.length_c   1.000
_cell.angle_alpha   90.00
_cell.angle_beta   90.00
_cell.angle_gamma   90.00
#
_symmetry.space_group_name_H-M   'P 1'
#
loop_
_entity.id
_entity.type
_entity.pdbx_description
1 polymer ?
#
loop_
_entity_poly.entity_id
_entity_poly.type
_entity_poly.pdbx_seq_one_letter_code
_entity_poly.pdbx_strand_id
1 'polypeptide(L)' 'MLGWFTKYNWRCEPIDFSNNWEAVRIAEVCWICFLVKFYEFIDTVFFVLRKKNSQITTLHVFHHALVPMTVWIGIKYGA' A
#
# COMPACT_ATOMS: atom_id res chain seq x y z
N MET A 1 13.07 13.39 6.79
CA MET A 1 13.08 12.05 6.16
C MET A 1 12.60 11.06 7.23
N LEU A 2 11.66 10.19 6.90
CA LEU A 2 10.95 9.32 7.86
C LEU A 2 11.51 7.90 7.78
N GLY A 3 11.99 7.34 8.90
CA GLY A 3 12.36 5.93 9.07
C GLY A 3 13.41 5.41 8.08
N TRP A 4 12.95 4.94 6.92
CA TRP A 4 13.71 4.39 5.81
C TRP A 4 14.78 5.34 5.32
N PHE A 5 15.96 4.79 4.98
CA PHE A 5 17.15 5.53 4.56
C PHE A 5 17.81 6.44 5.62
N THR A 6 17.21 6.60 6.81
CA THR A 6 17.80 7.44 7.86
C THR A 6 17.99 6.73 9.20
N LYS A 7 16.94 6.08 9.71
CA LYS A 7 16.92 5.51 11.07
C LYS A 7 16.75 4.00 11.06
N TYR A 8 16.02 3.47 10.10
CA TYR A 8 15.69 2.05 10.03
C TYR A 8 16.86 1.21 9.53
N ASN A 9 17.03 0.04 10.12
CA ASN A 9 17.94 -0.97 9.62
C ASN A 9 17.34 -1.65 8.39
N TRP A 10 18.16 -1.97 7.39
CA TRP A 10 17.76 -2.69 6.18
C TRP A 10 17.58 -4.20 6.41
N ARG A 11 17.51 -4.63 7.67
CA ARG A 11 17.30 -6.01 8.11
C ARG A 11 15.94 -6.09 8.81
N CYS A 12 15.88 -6.77 9.95
CA CYS A 12 14.72 -6.78 10.81
C CYS A 12 14.62 -5.42 11.52
N GLU A 13 13.68 -4.59 11.07
CA GLU A 13 13.25 -3.39 11.78
C GLU A 13 11.90 -3.71 12.46
N PRO A 14 11.82 -3.66 13.80
CA PRO A 14 10.58 -3.93 14.49
C PRO A 14 9.58 -2.79 14.28
N ILE A 15 8.29 -3.11 14.36
CA ILE A 15 7.23 -2.10 14.34
C ILE A 15 7.20 -1.38 15.70
N ASP A 16 7.30 -0.06 15.66
CA ASP A 16 7.12 0.79 16.84
C ASP A 16 5.63 1.09 17.06
N PHE A 17 5.06 0.50 18.12
CA PHE A 17 3.67 0.70 18.53
C PHE A 17 3.48 1.87 19.53
N SER A 18 4.53 2.65 19.80
CA SER A 18 4.45 3.82 20.67
C SER A 18 3.69 4.98 20.02
N ASN A 19 3.21 5.92 20.84
CA ASN A 19 2.57 7.16 20.36
C ASN A 19 3.59 8.28 20.09
N ASN A 20 4.83 7.92 19.73
CA ASN A 20 5.84 8.89 19.35
C ASN A 20 5.47 9.55 18.01
N TRP A 21 5.85 10.81 17.84
CA TRP A 21 5.53 11.58 16.63
C TRP A 21 6.03 10.90 15.34
N GLU A 22 7.17 10.21 15.40
CA GLU A 22 7.73 9.47 14.25
C GLU A 22 6.90 8.23 13.92
N ALA A 23 6.57 7.41 14.94
CA ALA A 23 5.80 6.19 14.78
C ALA A 23 4.40 6.47 14.24
N VAL A 24 3.72 7.47 14.79
CA VAL A 24 2.39 7.91 14.32
C VAL A 24 2.46 8.39 12.87
N ARG A 25 3.48 9.17 12.51
CA ARG A 25 3.62 9.68 11.14
C ARG A 25 3.92 8.58 10.12
N ILE A 26 4.66 7.54 10.53
CA ILE A 26 4.89 6.36 9.70
C ILE A 26 3.58 5.59 9.50
N ALA A 27 2.78 5.41 10.56
CA ALA A 27 1.46 4.79 10.46
C ALA A 27 0.51 5.58 9.55
N GLU A 28 0.51 6.92 9.61
CA GLU A 28 -0.25 7.78 8.69
C GLU A 28 0.17 7.59 7.23
N VAL A 29 1.48 7.51 6.96
CA VAL A 29 1.98 7.25 5.59
C VAL A 29 1.53 5.88 5.10
N CYS A 30 1.63 4.83 5.94
CA CYS A 30 1.12 3.51 5.63
C CYS A 30 -0.38 3.54 5.32
N TRP A 31 -1.17 4.27 6.12
CA TRP A 31 -2.60 4.47 5.90
C TRP A 31 -2.91 5.17 4.57
N ILE A 32 -2.17 6.23 4.24
CA ILE A 32 -2.31 6.92 2.95
C ILE A 32 -1.98 5.97 1.80
N CYS A 33 -0.89 5.19 1.90
CA CYS A 33 -0.53 4.19 0.91
C CYS A 33 -1.64 3.16 0.69
N PHE A 34 -2.33 2.73 1.75
CA PHE A 34 -3.49 1.85 1.65
C PHE A 34 -4.65 2.50 0.89
N LEU A 35 -4.98 3.76 1.17
CA LEU A 35 -6.01 4.48 0.42
C LEU A 35 -5.63 4.61 -1.06
N VAL A 36 -4.36 4.88 -1.37
CA VAL A 36 -3.86 4.93 -2.75
C VAL A 36 -4.09 3.60 -3.47
N LYS A 37 -4.01 2.45 -2.79
CA LYS A 37 -4.33 1.15 -3.39
C LYS A 37 -5.78 1.00 -3.84
N PHE A 38 -6.73 1.71 -3.22
CA PHE A 38 -8.09 1.79 -3.75
C PHE A 38 -8.20 2.74 -4.93
N TYR A 39 -7.47 3.86 -4.92
CA TYR A 39 -7.44 4.78 -6.06
C TYR A 39 -6.87 4.11 -7.33
N GLU A 40 -5.95 3.16 -7.20
CA GLU A 40 -5.44 2.36 -8.33
C GLU A 40 -6.53 1.53 -9.04
N PHE A 41 -7.69 1.26 -8.40
CA PHE A 41 -8.81 0.61 -9.11
C PHE A 41 -9.35 1.47 -10.27
N ILE A 42 -9.16 2.79 -10.20
CA ILE A 42 -9.61 3.73 -11.22
C ILE A 42 -8.90 3.47 -12.56
N ASP A 43 -7.67 2.91 -12.55
CA ASP A 43 -6.97 2.51 -13.78
C ASP A 43 -7.81 1.51 -14.59
N THR A 44 -8.40 0.54 -13.89
CA THR A 44 -9.27 -0.48 -14.50
C THR A 44 -10.56 0.13 -15.03
N VAL A 45 -11.14 1.10 -14.30
CA VAL A 45 -12.31 1.87 -14.77
C VAL A 45 -11.98 2.61 -16.07
N PHE A 46 -10.83 3.29 -16.14
CA PHE A 46 -10.40 3.98 -17.35
C PHE A 46 -10.11 3.02 -18.51
N PHE A 47 -9.56 1.82 -18.26
CA PHE A 47 -9.35 0.82 -19.31
C PHE A 47 -10.67 0.35 -19.92
N VAL A 48 -11.69 0.10 -19.09
CA VAL A 48 -13.03 -0.27 -19.55
C VAL A 48 -13.67 0.87 -20.33
N LEU A 49 -13.67 2.09 -19.79
CA LEU A 49 -14.26 3.27 -20.45
C LEU A 49 -13.58 3.59 -21.80
N ARG A 50 -12.26 3.39 -21.90
CA ARG A 50 -11.49 3.59 -23.14
C ARG A 50 -11.53 2.39 -24.09
N LYS A 51 -12.28 1.33 -23.75
CA LYS A 51 -12.35 0.05 -24.49
C LYS A 51 -10.97 -0.58 -24.74
N LYS A 52 -10.03 -0.42 -23.79
CA LYS A 52 -8.66 -0.97 -23.85
C LYS A 52 -8.56 -2.30 -23.10
N ASN A 53 -9.35 -3.28 -23.52
CA ASN A 53 -9.39 -4.60 -22.88
C ASN A 53 -8.07 -5.37 -22.92
N SER A 54 -7.15 -5.04 -23.82
CA SER A 54 -5.80 -5.64 -23.86
C SER A 54 -4.95 -5.33 -22.62
N GLN A 55 -5.30 -4.30 -21.84
CA GLN A 55 -4.60 -3.93 -20.60
C GLN A 55 -5.17 -4.67 -19.37
N ILE A 56 -6.40 -5.20 -19.46
CA ILE A 56 -7.08 -5.92 -18.38
C ILE A 56 -6.65 -7.40 -18.46
N THR A 57 -5.40 -7.67 -18.09
CA THR A 57 -4.85 -9.03 -18.07
C THR A 57 -5.20 -9.75 -16.76
N THR A 58 -5.07 -11.08 -16.74
CA THR A 58 -5.21 -11.88 -15.51
C THR A 58 -4.29 -11.34 -14.40
N LEU A 59 -3.03 -11.03 -14.73
CA LEU A 59 -2.08 -10.47 -13.77
C LEU A 59 -2.58 -9.15 -13.20
N HIS A 60 -3.07 -8.24 -14.05
CA HIS A 60 -3.61 -6.94 -13.63
C HIS A 60 -4.75 -7.11 -12.62
N VAL A 61 -5.75 -7.93 -12.96
CA VAL A 61 -6.94 -8.11 -12.11
C VAL A 61 -6.57 -8.78 -10.78
N PHE A 62 -5.76 -9.86 -10.81
CA PHE A 62 -5.33 -10.53 -9.59
C PHE A 62 -4.46 -9.62 -8.70
N HIS A 63 -3.53 -8.87 -9.29
CA HIS A 63 -2.70 -7.91 -8.56
C HIS A 63 -3.55 -6.84 -7.87
N HIS A 64 -4.40 -6.13 -8.61
CA HIS A 64 -5.22 -5.04 -8.05
C HIS A 64 -6.28 -5.54 -7.06
N ALA A 65 -6.75 -6.79 -7.17
CA ALA A 65 -7.67 -7.38 -6.19
C ALA A 65 -6.98 -7.79 -4.87
N LEU A 66 -5.76 -8.35 -4.94
CA LEU A 66 -5.08 -8.92 -3.77
C LEU A 66 -4.24 -7.90 -3.01
N VAL A 67 -3.59 -6.96 -3.69
CA VAL A 67 -2.69 -5.98 -3.04
C VAL A 67 -3.38 -5.15 -1.95
N PRO A 68 -4.59 -4.59 -2.14
CA PRO A 68 -5.26 -3.85 -1.07
C PRO A 68 -5.56 -4.74 0.15
N MET A 69 -5.90 -6.01 -0.07
CA MET A 69 -6.21 -6.96 0.99
C MET A 69 -4.98 -7.32 1.82
N THR A 70 -3.84 -7.57 1.17
CA THR A 70 -2.59 -7.87 1.89
C THR A 70 -2.03 -6.65 2.62
N VAL A 71 -2.15 -5.46 2.03
CA VAL A 71 -1.75 -4.20 2.69
C VAL A 71 -2.61 -3.91 3.92
N TRP A 72 -3.92 -4.17 3.87
CA TRP A 72 -4.79 -4.03 5.05
C TRP A 72 -4.32 -4.91 6.21
N ILE A 73 -4.03 -6.18 5.94
CA ILE A 73 -3.55 -7.12 6.96
C ILE A 73 -2.22 -6.62 7.56
N GLY A 74 -1.29 -6.19 6.71
CA GLY A 74 0.01 -5.67 7.14
C GLY A 74 -0.10 -4.44 8.05
N ILE A 75 -0.95 -3.46 7.68
CA ILE A 75 -1.12 -2.23 8.48
C ILE A 75 -1.90 -2.49 9.77
N LYS A 76 -2.92 -3.36 9.72
CA LYS A 76 -3.81 -3.58 10.85
C LYS A 76 -3.18 -4.39 11.98
N TYR A 77 -2.37 -5.39 11.63
CA TYR A 77 -1.84 -6.36 12.59
C TYR A 77 -0.33 -6.25 12.80
N GLY A 78 0.37 -5.54 11.91
CA GLY A 78 1.83 -5.51 11.91
C GLY A 78 2.39 -6.88 11.51
N ALA A 79 2.81 -7.00 10.25
CA ALA A 79 3.57 -8.16 9.78
C ALA A 79 5.06 -7.98 10.06
#